data_AF-A0A852TR39-F1
#
_entry.id   AF-A0A852TR39-F1
#
_cell.length_a   1.000
_cell.length_b   1.000
_cell.length_c   1.000
_cell.angle_alpha   90.00
_cell.angle_beta   90.00
_cell.angle_gamma   90.00
#
_symmetry.space_group_name_H-M   'P 1'
#
loop_
_entity.id
_entity.type
_entity.pdbx_description
1 polymer ?
#
loop_
_entity_poly.entity_id
_entity_poly.type
_entity_poly.pdbx_seq_one_letter_code
_entity_poly.pdbx_strand_id
1 'polypeptide(L)'
;MADNTFNAETGIHDLNASEGDHKQELSELEALTTRINELVANMLKREIYLKDELATKKEDISSITASLENSNKEIAELQNQIAEMRAINEKNQSLIGGLSSLVAEQEMQLQNLREVIGTKEQIITSFAVSLENSKKEIVELHKQVEEMKATIENQETLLGEYKERLDLLIGELSLLTNQKSESQAEEGSELQAETNTTEENSVLQAEPEAKEESSVLKADTNAKEDNKMQKTDRKAQKKKLKKFLKQNPNANEKILAELLGVDSSYIIALRKEFDI
;
A
#
# COMPACT_ATOMS: atom_id res chain seq x y z
N MET A 1 60.90 -31.45 -150.07
CA MET A 1 60.87 -32.68 -149.27
C MET A 1 60.81 -32.28 -147.83
N ALA A 2 59.89 -32.89 -147.07
CA ALA A 2 59.81 -33.02 -145.60
C ALA A 2 60.27 -31.82 -144.73
N ASP A 3 59.50 -31.34 -143.78
CA ASP A 3 58.95 -32.18 -142.72
C ASP A 3 57.81 -31.40 -142.06
N ASN A 4 56.58 -31.75 -142.41
CA ASN A 4 55.38 -31.28 -141.74
C ASN A 4 55.04 -32.31 -140.65
N THR A 5 56.02 -32.61 -139.78
CA THR A 5 55.75 -33.21 -138.49
C THR A 5 55.12 -32.12 -137.63
N PHE A 6 53.83 -31.88 -137.91
CA PHE A 6 52.93 -31.23 -136.96
C PHE A 6 53.16 -31.92 -135.62
N ASN A 7 53.72 -31.16 -134.70
CA ASN A 7 54.42 -31.63 -133.51
C ASN A 7 53.38 -32.09 -132.48
N ALA A 8 52.68 -33.18 -132.80
CA ALA A 8 51.63 -33.77 -131.98
C ALA A 8 52.15 -34.09 -130.57
N GLU A 9 53.45 -34.38 -130.44
CA GLU A 9 54.13 -34.57 -129.15
C GLU A 9 54.12 -33.31 -128.27
N THR A 10 54.25 -32.10 -128.84
CA THR A 10 54.20 -30.85 -128.05
C THR A 10 52.79 -30.49 -127.57
N GLY A 11 51.76 -30.69 -128.41
CA GLY A 11 50.36 -30.49 -127.97
C GLY A 11 49.90 -31.54 -126.96
N ILE A 12 50.37 -32.78 -127.07
CA ILE A 12 50.12 -33.85 -126.08
C ILE A 12 50.85 -33.57 -124.76
N HIS A 13 52.07 -33.01 -124.81
CA HIS A 13 52.81 -32.62 -123.62
C HIS A 13 52.13 -31.48 -122.84
N ASP A 14 51.60 -30.45 -123.54
CA ASP A 14 50.88 -29.34 -122.92
C ASP A 14 49.52 -29.77 -122.32
N LEU A 15 48.81 -30.68 -122.99
CA LEU A 15 47.58 -31.28 -122.45
C LEU A 15 47.85 -32.16 -121.22
N ASN A 16 48.93 -32.95 -121.24
CA ASN A 16 49.33 -33.77 -120.08
C ASN A 16 49.77 -32.91 -118.88
N ALA A 17 50.44 -31.78 -119.13
CA ALA A 17 50.80 -30.82 -118.08
C ALA A 17 49.55 -30.18 -117.46
N SER A 18 48.60 -29.72 -118.29
CA SER A 18 47.31 -29.18 -117.85
C SER A 18 46.46 -30.22 -117.11
N GLU A 19 46.46 -31.48 -117.53
CA GLU A 19 45.79 -32.57 -116.81
C GLU A 19 46.43 -32.84 -115.44
N GLY A 20 47.77 -32.72 -115.34
CA GLY A 20 48.50 -32.79 -114.08
C GLY A 20 48.11 -31.67 -113.11
N ASP A 21 48.07 -30.42 -113.59
CA ASP A 21 47.68 -29.25 -112.80
C ASP A 21 46.23 -29.37 -112.30
N HIS A 22 45.29 -29.78 -113.15
CA HIS A 22 43.89 -29.98 -112.74
C HIS A 22 43.71 -31.11 -111.70
N LYS A 23 44.52 -32.17 -111.77
CA LYS A 23 44.52 -33.25 -110.74
C LYS A 23 45.02 -32.73 -109.39
N GLN A 24 46.01 -31.84 -109.40
CA GLN A 24 46.50 -31.21 -108.18
C GLN A 24 45.44 -30.27 -107.59
N GLU A 25 44.85 -29.39 -108.39
CA GLU A 25 43.76 -28.49 -107.97
C GLU A 25 42.57 -29.26 -107.37
N LEU A 26 42.19 -30.39 -107.99
CA LEU A 26 41.12 -31.25 -107.49
C LEU A 26 41.50 -31.84 -106.11
N SER A 27 42.74 -32.31 -105.94
CA SER A 27 43.22 -32.86 -104.66
C SER A 27 43.24 -31.79 -103.56
N GLU A 28 43.65 -30.57 -103.88
CA GLU A 28 43.64 -29.43 -102.96
C GLU A 28 42.21 -29.05 -102.57
N LEU A 29 41.27 -29.07 -103.52
CA LEU A 29 39.85 -28.82 -103.28
C LEU A 29 39.22 -29.89 -102.38
N GLU A 30 39.55 -31.17 -102.58
CA GLU A 30 39.12 -32.28 -101.72
C GLU A 30 39.65 -32.13 -100.29
N ALA A 31 40.92 -31.77 -100.13
CA ALA A 31 41.54 -31.51 -98.84
C ALA A 31 40.89 -30.32 -98.12
N LEU A 32 40.63 -29.23 -98.85
CA LEU A 32 39.94 -28.04 -98.33
C LEU A 32 38.51 -28.37 -97.91
N THR A 33 37.78 -29.14 -98.72
CA THR A 33 36.42 -29.61 -98.42
C THR A 33 36.39 -30.44 -97.14
N THR A 34 37.36 -31.34 -96.97
CA THR A 34 37.49 -32.16 -95.76
C THR A 34 37.72 -31.29 -94.52
N ARG A 35 38.64 -30.33 -94.60
CA ARG A 35 38.94 -29.40 -93.51
C ARG A 35 37.74 -28.53 -93.13
N ILE A 36 36.96 -28.07 -94.12
CA ILE A 36 35.72 -27.32 -93.88
C ILE A 36 34.71 -28.20 -93.14
N ASN A 37 34.52 -29.44 -93.57
CA ASN A 37 33.59 -30.37 -92.93
C ASN A 37 33.97 -30.66 -91.47
N GLU A 38 35.27 -30.84 -91.19
CA GLU A 38 35.77 -31.01 -89.82
C GLU A 38 35.52 -29.77 -88.95
N LEU A 39 35.76 -28.57 -89.50
CA LEU A 39 35.51 -27.31 -88.80
C LEU A 39 34.02 -27.16 -88.47
N VAL A 40 33.14 -27.41 -89.44
CA VAL A 40 31.68 -27.37 -89.24
C VAL A 40 31.24 -28.37 -88.18
N ALA A 41 31.75 -29.61 -88.22
CA ALA A 41 31.44 -30.61 -87.21
C ALA A 41 31.86 -30.18 -85.80
N ASN A 42 33.04 -29.56 -85.67
CA ASN A 42 33.52 -29.04 -84.39
C ASN A 42 32.70 -27.85 -83.89
N MET A 43 32.29 -26.95 -84.78
CA MET A 43 31.40 -25.83 -84.44
C MET A 43 30.03 -26.32 -83.96
N LEU A 44 29.44 -27.30 -84.63
CA LEU A 44 28.16 -27.90 -84.23
C LEU A 44 28.25 -28.57 -82.85
N LYS A 45 29.33 -29.33 -82.58
CA LYS A 45 29.57 -29.92 -81.25
C LYS A 45 29.64 -28.85 -80.16
N ARG A 46 30.35 -27.75 -80.43
CA ARG A 46 30.46 -26.63 -79.49
C ARG A 46 29.12 -25.92 -79.28
N GLU A 47 28.33 -25.74 -80.33
CA GLU A 47 26.99 -25.14 -80.23
C GLU A 47 26.07 -25.99 -79.35
N ILE A 48 26.06 -27.31 -79.53
CA ILE A 48 25.27 -28.24 -78.71
C ILE A 48 25.71 -28.14 -77.25
N TYR A 49 27.02 -28.22 -76.98
CA TYR A 49 27.57 -28.11 -75.63
C TYR A 49 27.13 -26.81 -74.93
N LEU A 50 27.23 -25.66 -75.62
CA LEU A 50 26.84 -24.37 -75.06
C LEU A 50 25.33 -24.28 -74.81
N LYS A 51 24.50 -24.91 -75.66
CA LYS A 51 23.04 -24.98 -75.43
C LYS A 51 22.71 -25.80 -74.18
N ASP A 52 23.37 -26.93 -74.00
CA ASP A 52 23.17 -27.78 -72.81
C ASP A 52 23.63 -27.05 -71.54
N GLU A 53 24.81 -26.41 -71.56
CA GLU A 53 25.30 -25.62 -70.43
C GLU A 53 24.35 -24.45 -70.10
N LEU A 54 23.84 -23.75 -71.11
CA LEU A 54 22.86 -22.68 -70.92
C LEU A 54 21.55 -23.20 -70.29
N ALA A 55 21.08 -24.38 -70.72
CA ALA A 55 19.89 -25.01 -70.16
C ALA A 55 20.09 -25.34 -68.67
N THR A 56 21.22 -25.95 -68.30
CA THR A 56 21.57 -26.22 -66.90
C THR A 56 21.65 -24.93 -66.08
N LYS A 57 22.30 -23.87 -66.60
CA LYS A 57 22.41 -22.59 -65.88
C LYS A 57 21.04 -21.94 -65.67
N LYS A 58 20.11 -22.09 -66.61
CA LYS A 58 18.74 -21.58 -66.45
C LYS A 58 17.98 -22.30 -65.34
N GLU A 59 18.19 -23.61 -65.20
CA GLU A 59 17.63 -24.40 -64.10
C GLU A 59 18.24 -23.98 -62.75
N ASP A 60 19.56 -23.85 -62.67
CA ASP A 60 20.28 -23.36 -61.48
C ASP A 60 19.71 -22.01 -61.00
N ILE A 61 19.55 -21.05 -61.92
CA ILE A 61 19.00 -19.72 -61.63
C ILE A 61 17.57 -19.82 -61.09
N SER A 62 16.74 -20.69 -61.67
CA SER A 62 15.35 -20.87 -61.25
C SER A 62 15.28 -21.43 -59.82
N SER A 63 16.13 -22.40 -59.50
CA SER A 63 16.25 -22.98 -58.16
C SER A 63 16.73 -21.95 -57.12
N ILE A 64 17.77 -21.17 -57.44
CA ILE A 64 18.28 -20.10 -56.57
C ILE A 64 17.20 -19.04 -56.33
N THR A 65 16.45 -18.67 -57.37
CA THR A 65 15.36 -17.68 -57.26
C THR A 65 14.27 -18.16 -56.30
N ALA A 66 13.84 -19.42 -56.41
CA ALA A 66 12.84 -20.00 -55.52
C ALA A 66 13.35 -20.08 -54.06
N SER A 67 14.61 -20.47 -53.87
CA SER A 67 15.25 -20.51 -52.55
C SER A 67 15.32 -19.12 -51.91
N LEU A 68 15.70 -18.09 -52.68
CA LEU A 68 15.75 -16.71 -52.21
C LEU A 68 14.36 -16.19 -51.82
N GLU A 69 13.32 -16.49 -52.60
CA GLU A 69 11.95 -16.12 -52.25
C GLU A 69 11.51 -16.76 -50.93
N ASN A 70 11.85 -18.05 -50.71
CA ASN A 70 11.56 -18.73 -49.46
C ASN A 70 12.30 -18.10 -48.27
N SER A 71 13.60 -17.82 -48.41
CA SER A 71 14.37 -17.14 -47.36
C SER A 71 13.81 -15.75 -47.04
N ASN A 72 13.34 -15.00 -48.03
CA ASN A 72 12.71 -13.70 -47.79
C ASN A 72 11.40 -13.82 -47.00
N LYS A 73 10.60 -14.87 -47.22
CA LYS A 73 9.39 -15.14 -46.43
C LYS A 73 9.73 -15.45 -44.98
N GLU A 74 10.75 -16.29 -44.75
CA GLU A 74 11.22 -16.64 -43.40
C GLU A 74 11.77 -15.41 -42.65
N ILE A 75 12.53 -14.54 -43.33
CA ILE A 75 13.02 -13.29 -42.76
C ILE A 75 11.85 -12.39 -42.33
N ALA A 76 10.81 -12.27 -43.16
CA ALA A 76 9.64 -11.46 -42.84
C ALA A 76 8.88 -12.00 -41.61
N GLU A 77 8.76 -13.32 -41.50
CA GLU A 77 8.13 -13.96 -40.34
C GLU A 77 8.94 -13.75 -39.05
N LEU A 78 10.27 -13.91 -39.11
CA LEU A 78 11.16 -13.63 -37.97
C LEU A 78 11.10 -12.15 -37.54
N GLN A 79 11.00 -11.22 -38.50
CA GLN A 79 10.82 -9.80 -38.19
C GLN A 79 9.53 -9.52 -37.43
N ASN A 80 8.42 -10.18 -37.81
CA ASN A 80 7.15 -10.07 -37.11
C ASN A 80 7.26 -10.63 -35.67
N GLN A 81 7.87 -11.80 -35.49
CA GLN A 81 8.07 -12.39 -34.16
C GLN A 81 8.92 -11.46 -33.27
N ILE A 82 9.99 -10.86 -33.80
CA ILE A 82 10.80 -9.89 -33.07
C ILE A 82 9.98 -8.66 -32.65
N ALA A 83 9.09 -8.17 -33.53
CA ALA A 83 8.23 -7.03 -33.21
C ALA A 83 7.24 -7.36 -32.08
N GLU A 84 6.61 -8.54 -32.11
CA GLU A 84 5.73 -9.02 -31.05
C GLU A 84 6.46 -9.17 -29.71
N MET A 85 7.66 -9.78 -29.73
CA MET A 85 8.49 -9.91 -28.53
C MET A 85 8.87 -8.55 -27.93
N ARG A 86 9.18 -7.54 -28.77
CA ARG A 86 9.46 -6.17 -28.29
C ARG A 86 8.25 -5.55 -27.62
N ALA A 87 7.06 -5.66 -28.23
CA ALA A 87 5.83 -5.13 -27.66
C ALA A 87 5.48 -5.79 -26.31
N ILE A 88 5.66 -7.10 -26.18
CA ILE A 88 5.49 -7.83 -24.92
C ILE A 88 6.50 -7.33 -23.87
N ASN A 89 7.76 -7.15 -24.26
CA ASN A 89 8.80 -6.67 -23.35
C ASN A 89 8.50 -5.26 -22.83
N GLU A 90 8.04 -4.34 -23.69
CA GLU A 90 7.62 -2.99 -23.29
C GLU A 90 6.48 -3.02 -22.26
N LYS A 91 5.47 -3.87 -22.49
CA LYS A 91 4.37 -4.07 -21.53
C LYS A 91 4.88 -4.61 -20.18
N ASN A 92 5.81 -5.55 -20.20
CA ASN A 92 6.41 -6.10 -18.98
C ASN A 92 7.22 -5.05 -18.21
N GLN A 93 7.99 -4.21 -18.90
CA GLN A 93 8.71 -3.10 -18.27
C GLN A 93 7.76 -2.10 -17.59
N SER A 94 6.65 -1.76 -18.24
CA SER A 94 5.62 -0.91 -17.63
C SER A 94 5.00 -1.55 -16.39
N LEU A 95 4.73 -2.85 -16.41
CA LEU A 95 4.19 -3.57 -15.26
C LEU A 95 5.19 -3.59 -14.09
N ILE A 96 6.46 -3.86 -14.38
CA ILE A 96 7.53 -3.82 -13.38
C ILE A 96 7.61 -2.45 -12.73
N GLY A 97 7.59 -1.36 -13.51
CA GLY A 97 7.58 0.01 -12.99
C GLY A 97 6.38 0.29 -12.06
N GLY A 98 5.18 -0.18 -12.44
CA GLY A 98 3.99 -0.10 -11.61
C GLY A 98 4.12 -0.86 -10.28
N LEU A 99 4.64 -2.09 -10.33
CA LEU A 99 4.86 -2.91 -9.13
C LEU A 99 5.91 -2.31 -8.21
N SER A 100 7.03 -1.80 -8.75
CA SER A 100 8.06 -1.12 -7.95
C SER A 100 7.52 0.11 -7.23
N SER A 101 6.64 0.88 -7.88
CA SER A 101 6.00 2.04 -7.25
C SER A 101 5.07 1.62 -6.10
N LEU A 102 4.31 0.53 -6.29
CA LEU A 102 3.42 0.01 -5.24
C LEU A 102 4.20 -0.52 -4.03
N VAL A 103 5.34 -1.19 -4.25
CA VAL A 103 6.21 -1.66 -3.18
C VAL A 103 6.75 -0.48 -2.36
N ALA A 104 7.24 0.57 -3.02
CA ALA A 104 7.74 1.77 -2.34
C ALA A 104 6.67 2.46 -1.48
N GLU A 105 5.43 2.55 -1.99
CA GLU A 105 4.27 3.06 -1.24
C GLU A 105 3.99 2.21 0.01
N GLN A 106 4.00 0.88 -0.12
CA GLN A 106 3.77 -0.03 1.01
C GLN A 106 4.88 0.04 2.06
N GLU A 107 6.15 0.17 1.64
CA GLU A 107 7.28 0.36 2.54
C GLU A 107 7.13 1.63 3.38
N MET A 108 6.70 2.74 2.76
CA MET A 108 6.44 4.00 3.45
C MET A 108 5.30 3.88 4.46
N GLN A 109 4.20 3.21 4.08
CA GLN A 109 3.09 2.96 4.99
C GLN A 109 3.50 2.10 6.20
N LEU A 110 4.32 1.08 5.98
CA LEU A 110 4.86 0.24 7.07
C LEU A 110 5.78 1.04 8.00
N GLN A 111 6.60 1.94 7.46
CA GLN A 111 7.42 2.84 8.26
C GLN A 111 6.56 3.74 9.15
N ASN A 112 5.54 4.38 8.58
CA ASN A 112 4.62 5.24 9.33
C ASN A 112 3.90 4.46 10.45
N LEU A 113 3.47 3.23 10.18
CA LEU A 113 2.84 2.38 11.19
C LEU A 113 3.81 2.03 12.34
N ARG A 114 5.08 1.75 12.03
CA ARG A 114 6.10 1.50 13.06
C ARG A 114 6.32 2.71 13.96
N GLU A 115 6.36 3.91 13.39
CA GLU A 115 6.50 5.15 14.15
C GLU A 115 5.31 5.40 15.09
N VAL A 116 4.08 5.18 14.59
CA VAL A 116 2.87 5.28 15.42
C VAL A 116 2.87 4.27 16.55
N ILE A 117 3.26 3.02 16.28
CA ILE A 117 3.37 1.97 17.31
C ILE A 117 4.39 2.37 18.37
N GLY A 118 5.60 2.79 17.97
CA GLY A 118 6.63 3.23 18.90
C GLY A 118 6.19 4.39 19.80
N THR A 119 5.44 5.35 19.23
CA THR A 119 4.87 6.48 19.99
C THR A 119 3.85 5.98 21.02
N LYS A 120 2.97 5.04 20.63
CA LYS A 120 1.97 4.46 21.55
C LYS A 120 2.63 3.65 22.66
N GLU A 121 3.68 2.89 22.39
CA GLU A 121 4.45 2.15 23.40
C GLU A 121 5.08 3.07 24.44
N GLN A 122 5.62 4.22 24.01
CA GLN A 122 6.15 5.24 24.92
C GLN A 122 5.06 5.83 25.81
N ILE A 123 3.89 6.14 25.25
CA ILE A 123 2.73 6.65 26.02
C ILE A 123 2.26 5.62 27.05
N ILE A 124 2.11 4.36 26.65
CA ILE A 124 1.72 3.26 27.56
C ILE A 124 2.72 3.13 28.70
N THR A 125 4.01 3.18 28.40
CA THR A 125 5.08 3.13 29.41
C THR A 125 4.98 4.29 30.40
N SER A 126 4.75 5.52 29.89
CA SER A 126 4.55 6.70 30.74
C SER A 126 3.33 6.56 31.66
N PHE A 127 2.20 6.08 31.12
CA PHE A 127 1.01 5.84 31.93
C PHE A 127 1.21 4.74 32.97
N ALA A 128 1.93 3.67 32.66
CA ALA A 128 2.23 2.62 33.62
C ALA A 128 3.03 3.16 34.82
N VAL A 129 4.03 4.02 34.57
CA VAL A 129 4.81 4.69 35.63
C VAL A 129 3.92 5.62 36.46
N SER A 130 3.10 6.45 35.81
CA SER A 130 2.19 7.38 36.50
C SER A 130 1.16 6.64 37.38
N LEU A 131 0.64 5.52 36.89
CA LEU A 131 -0.28 4.66 37.64
C LEU A 131 0.39 4.06 38.88
N GLU A 132 1.62 3.58 38.75
CA GLU A 132 2.37 3.01 39.88
C GLU A 132 2.68 4.06 40.95
N ASN A 133 3.04 5.28 40.55
CA ASN A 133 3.22 6.39 41.47
C ASN A 133 1.92 6.76 42.19
N SER A 134 0.80 6.79 41.46
CA SER A 134 -0.53 7.07 42.05
C SER A 134 -0.92 6.01 43.08
N LYS A 135 -0.61 4.72 42.84
CA LYS A 135 -0.85 3.64 43.81
C LYS A 135 -0.05 3.84 45.10
N LYS A 136 1.21 4.24 45.00
CA LYS A 136 2.06 4.53 46.18
C LYS A 136 1.51 5.70 46.99
N GLU A 137 1.08 6.76 46.32
CA GLU A 137 0.44 7.91 46.95
C GLU A 137 -0.85 7.52 47.68
N ILE A 138 -1.69 6.68 47.07
CA ILE A 138 -2.90 6.14 47.72
C ILE A 138 -2.55 5.36 48.99
N VAL A 139 -1.51 4.53 48.98
CA VAL A 139 -1.07 3.77 50.17
C VAL A 139 -0.61 4.72 51.28
N GLU A 140 0.16 5.75 50.94
CA GLU A 140 0.65 6.74 51.90
C GLU A 140 -0.50 7.56 52.49
N LEU A 141 -1.46 8.00 51.67
CA LEU A 141 -2.66 8.70 52.14
C LEU A 141 -3.51 7.81 53.07
N HIS A 142 -3.69 6.53 52.76
CA HIS A 142 -4.39 5.60 53.65
C HIS A 142 -3.69 5.50 55.01
N LYS A 143 -2.36 5.43 55.03
CA LYS A 143 -1.58 5.40 56.27
C LYS A 143 -1.80 6.67 57.12
N GLN A 144 -1.76 7.84 56.49
CA GLN A 144 -2.01 9.11 57.17
C GLN A 144 -3.44 9.18 57.74
N VAL A 145 -4.43 8.66 57.02
CA VAL A 145 -5.82 8.60 57.50
C VAL A 145 -5.93 7.70 58.75
N GLU A 146 -5.30 6.53 58.75
CA GLU A 146 -5.31 5.64 59.94
C GLU A 146 -4.58 6.27 61.14
N GLU A 147 -3.46 6.96 60.92
CA GLU A 147 -2.74 7.71 61.97
C GLU A 147 -3.61 8.83 62.57
N MET A 148 -4.34 9.57 61.72
CA MET A 148 -5.28 10.60 62.16
C MET A 148 -6.44 10.01 62.95
N LYS A 149 -7.00 8.88 62.49
CA LYS A 149 -8.09 8.18 63.18
C LYS A 149 -7.69 7.71 64.58
N ALA A 150 -6.50 7.12 64.73
CA ALA A 150 -5.96 6.74 66.03
C ALA A 150 -5.75 7.96 66.95
N THR A 151 -5.30 9.08 66.38
CA THR A 151 -5.15 10.35 67.14
C THR A 151 -6.50 10.86 67.66
N ILE A 152 -7.54 10.81 66.83
CA ILE A 152 -8.91 11.20 67.20
C ILE A 152 -9.43 10.29 68.34
N GLU A 153 -9.29 8.97 68.21
CA GLU A 153 -9.73 8.02 69.25
C GLU A 153 -9.05 8.28 70.61
N ASN A 154 -7.75 8.59 70.59
CA ASN A 154 -7.00 8.98 71.78
C ASN A 154 -7.51 10.30 72.39
N GLN A 155 -7.83 11.30 71.55
CA GLN A 155 -8.40 12.57 71.99
C GLN A 155 -9.81 12.40 72.58
N GLU A 156 -10.66 11.57 71.98
CA GLU A 156 -11.99 11.24 72.48
C GLU A 156 -11.92 10.58 73.86
N THR A 157 -10.99 9.62 74.04
CA THR A 157 -10.73 8.98 75.33
C THR A 157 -10.34 9.99 76.39
N LEU A 158 -9.35 10.85 76.11
CA LEU A 158 -8.89 11.90 77.03
C LEU A 158 -10.01 12.89 77.38
N LEU A 159 -10.86 13.22 76.41
CA LEU A 159 -12.01 14.11 76.62
C LEU A 159 -13.07 13.47 77.52
N GLY A 160 -13.25 12.15 77.45
CA GLY A 160 -14.03 11.36 78.39
C GLY A 160 -13.48 11.43 79.82
N GLU A 161 -12.17 11.19 80.00
CA GLU A 161 -11.49 11.29 81.29
C GLU A 161 -11.63 12.70 81.91
N TYR A 162 -11.50 13.75 81.11
CA TYR A 162 -11.69 15.12 81.58
C TYR A 162 -13.13 15.41 82.00
N LYS A 163 -14.13 14.87 81.30
CA LYS A 163 -15.55 15.01 81.68
C LYS A 163 -15.84 14.34 83.02
N GLU A 164 -15.39 13.10 83.22
CA GLU A 164 -15.55 12.39 84.50
C GLU A 164 -14.91 13.17 85.65
N ARG A 165 -13.72 13.72 85.43
CA ARG A 165 -13.03 14.54 86.43
C ARG A 165 -13.74 15.85 86.73
N LEU A 166 -14.36 16.47 85.73
CA LEU A 166 -15.19 17.66 85.90
C LEU A 166 -16.42 17.32 86.76
N ASP A 167 -17.10 16.21 86.47
CA ASP A 167 -18.27 15.76 87.22
C ASP A 167 -17.94 15.48 88.69
N LEU A 168 -16.80 14.83 88.96
CA LEU A 168 -16.28 14.64 90.32
C LEU A 168 -16.07 15.97 91.04
N LEU A 169 -15.42 16.93 90.38
CA LEU A 169 -15.15 18.24 90.97
C LEU A 169 -16.45 19.02 91.24
N ILE A 170 -17.44 18.95 90.35
CA ILE A 170 -18.78 19.51 90.56
C ILE A 170 -19.47 18.87 91.78
N GLY A 171 -19.36 17.55 91.92
CA GLY A 171 -19.85 16.81 93.08
C GLY A 171 -19.18 17.24 94.39
N GLU A 172 -17.85 17.35 94.40
CA GLU A 172 -17.08 17.86 95.54
C GLU A 172 -17.46 19.30 95.92
N LEU A 173 -17.60 20.20 94.94
CA LEU A 173 -18.05 21.58 95.15
C LEU A 173 -19.46 21.63 95.75
N SER A 174 -20.36 20.75 95.30
CA SER A 174 -21.72 20.66 95.84
C SER A 174 -21.71 20.25 97.31
N LEU A 175 -20.89 19.26 97.68
CA LEU A 175 -20.69 18.85 99.07
C LEU A 175 -20.10 19.97 99.93
N LEU A 176 -19.06 20.65 99.43
CA LEU A 176 -18.45 21.79 100.14
C LEU A 176 -19.45 22.92 100.35
N THR A 177 -20.30 23.20 99.35
CA THR A 177 -21.34 24.22 99.42
C THR A 177 -22.42 23.85 100.44
N ASN A 178 -22.81 22.58 100.50
CA ASN A 178 -23.76 22.09 101.51
C ASN A 178 -23.15 22.17 102.92
N GLN A 179 -21.89 21.76 103.11
CA GLN A 179 -21.19 21.89 104.40
C GLN A 179 -21.07 23.35 104.84
N LYS A 180 -20.77 24.26 103.90
CA LYS A 180 -20.76 25.70 104.16
C LYS A 180 -22.15 26.21 104.54
N SER A 181 -23.20 25.75 103.87
CA SER A 181 -24.58 26.13 104.20
C SER A 181 -25.03 25.58 105.56
N GLU A 182 -24.61 24.37 105.93
CA GLU A 182 -24.88 23.74 107.22
C GLU A 182 -24.14 24.46 108.37
N SER A 183 -22.87 24.82 108.17
CA SER A 183 -22.12 25.66 109.11
C SER A 183 -22.68 27.08 109.23
N GLN A 184 -23.22 27.64 108.14
CA GLN A 184 -23.95 28.92 108.17
C GLN A 184 -25.37 28.79 108.74
N ALA A 185 -26.00 27.60 108.73
CA ALA A 185 -27.27 27.33 109.40
C ALA A 185 -27.08 27.08 110.91
N GLU A 186 -25.93 26.53 111.31
CA GLU A 186 -25.49 26.46 112.71
C GLU A 186 -25.07 27.83 113.26
N GLU A 187 -24.55 28.76 112.44
CA GLU A 187 -24.33 30.16 112.83
C GLU A 187 -25.56 31.08 112.63
N GLY A 188 -26.52 30.68 111.79
CA GLY A 188 -27.64 31.51 111.33
C GLY A 188 -28.99 31.23 112.02
N SER A 189 -28.98 30.54 113.16
CA SER A 189 -30.14 30.42 114.06
C SER A 189 -30.24 31.58 115.06
N GLU A 190 -29.74 32.75 114.70
CA GLU A 190 -30.30 34.05 115.11
C GLU A 190 -30.72 34.81 113.84
N LEU A 191 -32.04 35.07 113.74
CA LEU A 191 -32.73 35.99 112.81
C LEU A 191 -33.34 35.43 111.51
N GLN A 192 -34.62 35.02 111.67
CA GLN A 192 -35.81 35.35 110.87
C GLN A 192 -35.71 35.89 109.42
N ALA A 193 -36.59 35.28 108.60
CA ALA A 193 -37.63 35.87 107.72
C ALA A 193 -37.41 35.94 106.19
N GLU A 194 -38.30 35.21 105.52
CA GLU A 194 -39.08 35.56 104.32
C GLU A 194 -38.38 35.90 102.99
N THR A 195 -38.62 35.08 101.96
CA THR A 195 -39.53 35.35 100.80
C THR A 195 -39.29 34.30 99.70
N ASN A 196 -40.32 33.49 99.39
CA ASN A 196 -41.15 33.50 98.17
C ASN A 196 -40.48 33.07 96.85
N THR A 197 -40.87 31.88 96.36
CA THR A 197 -41.69 31.58 95.15
C THR A 197 -40.87 31.44 93.85
N THR A 198 -40.80 30.21 93.28
CA THR A 198 -41.51 29.78 92.04
C THR A 198 -40.73 30.21 90.78
N GLU A 199 -40.25 29.36 89.86
CA GLU A 199 -40.98 28.59 88.82
C GLU A 199 -39.87 27.89 87.96
N GLU A 200 -39.95 26.58 87.75
CA GLU A 200 -40.15 25.90 86.44
C GLU A 200 -39.02 25.88 85.38
N ASN A 201 -38.76 24.62 84.95
CA ASN A 201 -38.52 24.15 83.57
C ASN A 201 -37.34 24.71 82.76
N SER A 202 -36.31 23.90 82.49
CA SER A 202 -36.21 22.89 81.40
C SER A 202 -35.62 23.45 80.11
N VAL A 203 -34.99 22.52 79.38
CA VAL A 203 -34.73 22.50 77.93
C VAL A 203 -33.26 22.71 77.54
N LEU A 204 -32.61 21.55 77.38
CA LEU A 204 -31.59 21.24 76.38
C LEU A 204 -31.96 21.82 74.99
N GLN A 205 -31.00 22.41 74.28
CA GLN A 205 -30.76 22.04 72.88
C GLN A 205 -29.45 22.62 72.36
N ALA A 206 -28.57 21.71 71.96
CA ALA A 206 -27.54 21.95 70.97
C ALA A 206 -28.14 21.72 69.58
N GLU A 207 -27.86 22.60 68.62
CA GLU A 207 -27.66 22.28 67.21
C GLU A 207 -27.16 23.51 66.45
N PRO A 208 -26.01 23.44 65.76
CA PRO A 208 -25.81 24.15 64.52
C PRO A 208 -25.95 23.15 63.36
N GLU A 209 -26.99 23.34 62.56
CA GLU A 209 -27.17 22.72 61.25
C GLU A 209 -25.98 23.07 60.34
N ALA A 210 -25.15 22.08 59.99
CA ALA A 210 -24.30 22.15 58.81
C ALA A 210 -25.18 21.82 57.59
N LYS A 211 -25.47 22.83 56.77
CA LYS A 211 -26.10 22.63 55.46
C LYS A 211 -25.09 22.05 54.49
N GLU A 212 -25.32 20.76 54.23
CA GLU A 212 -24.77 19.97 53.15
C GLU A 212 -24.98 20.65 51.79
N GLU A 213 -23.89 20.76 51.04
CA GLU A 213 -23.87 21.17 49.64
C GLU A 213 -24.59 20.10 48.79
N SER A 214 -25.69 20.49 48.14
CA SER A 214 -26.31 19.70 47.09
C SER A 214 -26.20 20.45 45.76
N SER A 215 -25.16 20.09 45.02
CA SER A 215 -24.96 20.42 43.62
C SER A 215 -25.95 19.64 42.75
N VAL A 216 -27.07 20.26 42.38
CA VAL A 216 -27.92 19.75 41.29
C VAL A 216 -27.39 20.30 39.97
N LEU A 217 -26.57 19.49 39.29
CA LEU A 217 -26.19 19.67 37.89
C LEU A 217 -27.44 19.58 37.01
N LYS A 218 -27.76 20.70 36.35
CA LYS A 218 -28.68 20.74 35.22
C LYS A 218 -28.01 20.07 34.01
N ALA A 219 -28.32 18.79 33.78
CA ALA A 219 -28.05 18.13 32.51
C ALA A 219 -29.37 18.04 31.74
N ASP A 220 -29.65 19.03 30.89
CA ASP A 220 -30.62 18.89 29.78
C ASP A 220 -30.56 20.11 28.86
N THR A 221 -29.62 20.12 27.92
CA THR A 221 -29.70 20.98 26.71
C THR A 221 -28.96 20.44 25.47
N ASN A 222 -28.08 19.43 25.56
CA ASN A 222 -27.25 19.02 24.42
C ASN A 222 -27.90 18.08 23.39
N ALA A 223 -29.04 17.44 23.66
CA ALA A 223 -29.58 16.40 22.77
C ALA A 223 -30.15 16.91 21.42
N LYS A 224 -30.40 18.22 21.25
CA LYS A 224 -30.98 18.78 20.02
C LYS A 224 -29.94 19.30 19.02
N GLU A 225 -28.73 19.64 19.46
CA GLU A 225 -27.66 20.15 18.58
C GLU A 225 -26.91 19.02 17.86
N ASP A 226 -26.68 17.89 18.54
CA ASP A 226 -25.98 16.72 18.00
C ASP A 226 -26.69 16.10 16.79
N ASN A 227 -28.03 16.12 16.78
CA ASN A 227 -28.83 15.52 15.70
C ASN A 227 -28.85 16.39 14.42
N LYS A 228 -28.61 17.71 14.54
CA LYS A 228 -28.51 18.61 13.38
C LYS A 228 -27.12 18.54 12.74
N MET A 229 -26.08 18.43 13.57
CA MET A 229 -24.67 18.32 13.15
C MET A 229 -24.39 16.98 12.44
N GLN A 230 -24.98 15.86 12.91
CA GLN A 230 -24.90 14.55 12.23
C GLN A 230 -25.55 14.52 10.83
N LYS A 231 -26.65 15.26 10.61
CA LYS A 231 -27.34 15.27 9.31
C LYS A 231 -26.57 16.04 8.23
N THR A 232 -25.92 17.14 8.59
CA THR A 232 -25.06 17.90 7.67
C THR A 232 -23.84 17.10 7.27
N ASP A 233 -23.23 16.36 8.19
CA ASP A 233 -22.04 15.56 7.93
C ASP A 233 -22.35 14.34 7.06
N ARG A 234 -23.49 13.67 7.31
CA ARG A 234 -23.99 12.56 6.47
C ARG A 234 -24.23 12.99 5.02
N LYS A 235 -24.76 14.19 4.78
CA LYS A 235 -25.00 14.72 3.42
C LYS A 235 -23.67 15.00 2.68
N ALA A 236 -22.67 15.51 3.38
CA ALA A 236 -21.34 15.76 2.80
C ALA A 236 -20.63 14.44 2.45
N GLN A 237 -20.69 13.45 3.34
CA GLN A 237 -20.14 12.11 3.12
C GLN A 237 -20.84 11.39 1.96
N LYS A 238 -22.16 11.51 1.82
CA LYS A 238 -22.93 11.00 0.66
C LYS A 238 -22.45 11.62 -0.66
N LYS A 239 -22.20 12.93 -0.70
CA LYS A 239 -21.69 13.62 -1.92
C LYS A 239 -20.28 13.15 -2.30
N LYS A 240 -19.40 12.96 -1.31
CA LYS A 240 -18.03 12.43 -1.52
C LYS A 240 -18.08 11.00 -2.03
N LEU A 241 -18.88 10.13 -1.41
CA LEU A 241 -19.05 8.73 -1.82
C LEU A 241 -19.54 8.62 -3.27
N LYS A 242 -20.53 9.42 -3.67
CA LYS A 242 -21.02 9.44 -5.06
C LYS A 242 -19.94 9.85 -6.07
N LYS A 243 -19.08 10.81 -5.72
CA LYS A 243 -17.94 11.23 -6.57
C LYS A 243 -16.93 10.10 -6.73
N PHE A 244 -16.61 9.39 -5.64
CA PHE A 244 -15.67 8.28 -5.66
C PHE A 244 -16.17 7.08 -6.46
N LEU A 245 -17.45 6.71 -6.31
CA LEU A 245 -18.04 5.62 -7.09
C LEU A 245 -18.10 5.93 -8.59
N LYS A 246 -18.21 7.21 -8.98
CA LYS A 246 -18.14 7.61 -10.39
C LYS A 246 -16.72 7.46 -10.97
N GLN A 247 -15.69 7.65 -10.14
CA GLN A 247 -14.29 7.52 -10.56
C GLN A 247 -13.81 6.06 -10.48
N ASN A 248 -14.36 5.28 -9.54
CA ASN A 248 -13.96 3.92 -9.24
C ASN A 248 -15.21 3.05 -8.98
N PRO A 249 -15.92 2.61 -10.04
CA PRO A 249 -17.20 1.90 -9.90
C PRO A 249 -17.07 0.55 -9.17
N ASN A 250 -15.90 -0.09 -9.25
CA ASN A 250 -15.65 -1.41 -8.66
C ASN A 250 -14.96 -1.35 -7.29
N ALA A 251 -14.88 -0.17 -6.66
CA ALA A 251 -14.29 -0.05 -5.32
C ALA A 251 -15.12 -0.82 -4.29
N ASN A 252 -14.45 -1.62 -3.45
CA ASN A 252 -15.06 -2.34 -2.35
C ASN A 252 -15.27 -1.42 -1.13
N GLU A 253 -16.11 -1.86 -0.18
CA GLU A 253 -16.54 -1.07 0.98
C GLU A 253 -15.38 -0.70 1.90
N LYS A 254 -14.35 -1.55 1.97
CA LYS A 254 -13.15 -1.33 2.80
C LYS A 254 -12.31 -0.16 2.29
N ILE A 255 -12.08 -0.10 0.97
CA ILE A 255 -11.36 1.00 0.32
C ILE A 255 -12.14 2.31 0.47
N LEU A 256 -13.45 2.27 0.31
CA LEU A 256 -14.31 3.45 0.43
C LEU A 256 -14.39 3.97 1.88
N ALA A 257 -14.36 3.08 2.87
CA ALA A 257 -14.34 3.40 4.29
C ALA A 257 -13.06 4.16 4.68
N GLU A 258 -11.91 3.65 4.22
CA GLU A 258 -10.59 4.25 4.47
C GLU A 258 -10.48 5.66 3.84
N LEU A 259 -10.95 5.82 2.60
CA LEU A 259 -10.96 7.11 1.89
C LEU A 259 -11.88 8.17 2.52
N LEU A 260 -12.98 7.74 3.14
CA LEU A 260 -13.96 8.63 3.76
C LEU A 260 -13.73 8.82 5.26
N GLY A 261 -12.78 8.09 5.86
CA GLY A 261 -12.50 8.13 7.30
C GLY A 261 -13.67 7.65 8.15
N VAL A 262 -14.46 6.70 7.64
CA VAL A 262 -15.67 6.17 8.30
C VAL A 262 -15.68 4.65 8.26
N ASP A 263 -16.43 4.01 9.15
CA ASP A 263 -16.51 2.55 9.21
C ASP A 263 -17.14 1.92 7.95
N SER A 264 -16.70 0.70 7.61
CA SER A 264 -17.26 -0.07 6.49
C SER A 264 -18.76 -0.31 6.64
N SER A 265 -19.25 -0.54 7.86
CA SER A 265 -20.69 -0.67 8.16
C SER A 265 -21.48 0.59 7.79
N TYR A 266 -20.87 1.77 7.97
CA TYR A 266 -21.48 3.05 7.64
C TYR A 266 -21.49 3.29 6.12
N ILE A 267 -20.46 2.85 5.39
CA ILE A 267 -20.44 2.85 3.91
C ILE A 267 -21.53 1.94 3.33
N ILE A 268 -21.71 0.75 3.89
CA ILE A 268 -22.77 -0.19 3.47
C ILE A 268 -24.14 0.48 3.62
N ALA A 269 -24.38 1.16 4.75
CA ALA A 269 -25.63 1.89 4.97
C ALA A 269 -25.83 3.02 3.95
N LEU A 270 -24.78 3.79 3.63
CA LEU A 270 -24.86 4.84 2.62
C LEU A 270 -25.09 4.30 1.21
N ARG A 271 -24.48 3.16 0.83
CA ARG A 271 -24.67 2.51 -0.48
C ARG A 271 -26.11 2.05 -0.69
N LYS A 272 -26.73 1.46 0.35
CA LYS A 272 -28.14 1.06 0.31
C LYS A 272 -29.10 2.23 0.06
N GLU A 273 -28.73 3.46 0.40
CA GLU A 273 -29.53 4.64 0.12
C GLU A 273 -29.34 5.24 -1.30
N PHE A 274 -28.52 4.61 -2.14
CA PHE A 274 -28.29 5.05 -3.52
C PHE A 274 -29.07 4.26 -4.57
N ASP A 275 -29.80 3.19 -4.17
CA ASP A 275 -30.49 2.28 -5.09
C ASP A 275 -29.61 1.90 -6.31
N ILE A 276 -28.42 1.36 -6.04
CA ILE A 276 -27.53 0.69 -7.02
C ILE A 276 -27.35 -0.75 -6.56
#